data_AF-A0A6B2SZN2-F1
#
_entry.id   AF-A0A6B2SZN2-F1
#
_cell.length_a   1.000
_cell.length_b   1.000
_cell.length_c   1.000
_cell.angle_alpha   90.00
_cell.angle_beta   90.00
_cell.angle_gamma   90.00
#
_symmetry.space_group_name_H-M   'P 1'
#
loop_
_entity.id
_entity.type
_entity.pdbx_description
1 polymer ?
#
loop_
_entity_poly.entity_id
_entity_poly.type
_entity_poly.pdbx_seq_one_letter_code
_entity_poly.pdbx_strand_id
1 'polypeptide(L)'
;MSSSGASSSPYGFVTVRGRGYRPEQVEAYAAGLSRERDDAWERAARLTVLAKDMEVEAEHLRDVVSRLAPQTYETLGERARQILSLAETEAAAVRESAAAEAQAVTEDAEAAARELRESARAYAERT
;
A
#
# COMPACT_ATOMS: atom_id res chain seq x y z
N MET A 1 -11.20 -43.86 -36.74
CA MET A 1 -12.04 -42.73 -36.32
C MET A 1 -11.15 -41.77 -35.57
N SER A 2 -10.86 -40.61 -36.17
CA SER A 2 -9.86 -39.66 -35.66
C SER A 2 -10.36 -38.88 -34.45
N SER A 3 -9.44 -38.67 -33.51
CA SER A 3 -9.58 -37.99 -32.23
C SER A 3 -9.90 -36.50 -32.34
N SER A 4 -10.74 -35.99 -31.43
CA SER A 4 -10.69 -34.58 -31.04
C SER A 4 -10.56 -34.51 -29.52
N GLY A 5 -9.32 -34.43 -29.03
CA GLY A 5 -9.05 -34.00 -27.67
C GLY A 5 -9.50 -32.55 -27.53
N ALA A 6 -10.34 -32.27 -26.54
CA ALA A 6 -10.61 -30.90 -26.13
C ALA A 6 -9.26 -30.26 -25.78
N SER A 7 -8.86 -29.23 -26.54
CA SER A 7 -7.72 -28.39 -26.18
C SER A 7 -8.08 -27.70 -24.86
N SER A 8 -7.58 -28.20 -23.73
CA SER A 8 -7.80 -27.58 -22.44
C SER A 8 -7.01 -26.29 -22.38
N SER A 9 -7.69 -25.18 -22.10
CA SER A 9 -7.01 -23.90 -21.89
C SER A 9 -6.01 -24.02 -20.72
N PRO A 10 -4.82 -23.37 -20.77
CA PRO A 10 -3.87 -23.36 -19.66
C PRO A 10 -4.44 -22.73 -18.38
N TYR A 11 -5.57 -22.03 -18.49
CA TYR A 11 -6.32 -21.43 -17.38
C TYR A 11 -7.49 -22.29 -16.90
N GLY A 12 -7.63 -23.53 -17.38
CA GLY A 12 -8.65 -24.49 -16.92
C GLY A 12 -10.04 -24.29 -17.52
N PHE A 13 -10.20 -23.42 -18.52
CA PHE A 13 -11.48 -23.25 -19.21
C PHE A 13 -11.82 -24.47 -20.07
N VAL A 14 -13.08 -24.90 -20.02
CA VAL A 14 -13.64 -26.02 -20.78
C VAL A 14 -14.64 -25.51 -21.80
N THR A 15 -14.54 -25.97 -23.05
CA THR A 15 -15.50 -25.62 -24.10
C THR A 15 -16.69 -26.58 -24.09
N VAL A 16 -17.91 -26.03 -24.07
CA VAL A 16 -19.16 -26.80 -24.18
C VAL A 16 -19.84 -26.56 -25.52
N ARG A 17 -20.64 -27.53 -25.98
CA ARG A 17 -21.38 -27.42 -27.24
C ARG A 17 -22.59 -26.51 -27.03
N GLY A 18 -22.59 -25.31 -27.62
CA GLY A 18 -23.66 -24.33 -27.43
C GLY A 18 -23.18 -22.89 -27.62
N ARG A 19 -23.87 -21.92 -27.00
CA ARG A 19 -23.39 -20.53 -26.92
C ARG A 19 -22.31 -20.42 -25.84
N GLY A 20 -21.25 -19.69 -26.13
CA GLY A 20 -20.16 -19.41 -25.21
C GLY A 20 -19.29 -18.25 -25.70
N TYR A 21 -18.42 -17.76 -24.82
CA TYR A 21 -17.41 -16.76 -25.18
C TYR A 21 -16.40 -17.34 -26.17
N ARG A 22 -15.77 -16.45 -26.94
CA ARG A 22 -14.71 -16.81 -27.88
C ARG A 22 -13.47 -17.25 -27.09
N PRO A 23 -13.03 -18.52 -27.17
CA PRO A 23 -11.94 -19.04 -26.35
C PRO A 23 -10.67 -18.20 -26.45
N GLU A 24 -10.30 -17.78 -27.66
CA GLU A 24 -9.13 -16.94 -27.92
C GLU A 24 -9.19 -15.58 -27.20
N GLN A 25 -10.38 -14.99 -27.05
CA GLN A 25 -10.56 -13.73 -26.33
C GLN A 25 -10.45 -13.94 -24.81
N VAL A 26 -11.04 -15.01 -24.30
CA VAL A 26 -10.97 -15.36 -22.87
C VAL A 26 -9.54 -15.68 -22.46
N GLU A 27 -8.81 -16.42 -23.29
CA GLU A 27 -7.40 -16.76 -23.04
C GLU A 27 -6.50 -15.54 -23.08
N ALA A 28 -6.65 -14.66 -24.08
CA ALA A 28 -5.89 -13.42 -24.15
C ALA A 28 -6.15 -12.52 -22.93
N TYR A 29 -7.40 -12.44 -22.48
CA TYR A 29 -7.79 -11.67 -21.31
C TYR A 29 -7.24 -12.27 -20.00
N ALA A 30 -7.39 -13.58 -19.80
CA ALA A 30 -6.84 -14.29 -18.64
C ALA A 30 -5.31 -14.21 -18.57
N ALA A 31 -4.63 -14.23 -19.72
CA ALA A 31 -3.20 -13.99 -19.80
C ALA A 31 -2.82 -12.57 -19.39
N GLY A 32 -3.63 -11.57 -19.77
CA GLY A 32 -3.48 -10.18 -19.33
C GLY A 32 -3.55 -10.05 -17.81
N LEU A 33 -4.63 -10.56 -17.22
CA LEU A 33 -4.84 -10.52 -15.76
C LEU A 33 -3.74 -11.27 -14.99
N SER A 34 -3.28 -12.41 -15.51
CA SER A 34 -2.21 -13.18 -14.88
C SER A 34 -0.90 -12.40 -14.83
N ARG A 35 -0.55 -11.72 -15.93
CA ARG A 35 0.64 -10.84 -15.96
C ARG A 35 0.50 -9.66 -15.00
N GLU A 36 -0.65 -8.98 -15.00
CA GLU A 36 -0.88 -7.85 -14.09
C GLU A 36 -0.79 -8.28 -12.62
N ARG A 37 -1.32 -9.46 -12.29
CA ARG A 37 -1.17 -10.05 -10.95
C ARG A 37 0.30 -10.30 -10.63
N ASP A 38 1.03 -10.93 -11.52
CA ASP A 38 2.44 -11.30 -11.28
C ASP A 38 3.30 -10.04 -11.13
N ASP A 39 3.08 -9.01 -11.94
CA ASP A 39 3.74 -7.71 -11.83
C ASP A 39 3.40 -7.00 -10.49
N ALA A 40 2.13 -7.07 -10.07
CA ALA A 40 1.70 -6.52 -8.79
C ALA A 40 2.34 -7.26 -7.62
N TRP A 41 2.44 -8.59 -7.71
CA TRP A 41 3.09 -9.43 -6.71
C TRP A 41 4.59 -9.15 -6.62
N GLU A 42 5.30 -9.02 -7.75
CA GLU A 42 6.71 -8.66 -7.75
C GLU A 42 6.94 -7.28 -7.11
N ARG A 43 6.10 -6.30 -7.47
CA ARG A 43 6.17 -4.95 -6.89
C ARG A 43 5.93 -4.99 -5.38
N ALA A 44 4.92 -5.73 -4.93
CA ALA A 44 4.61 -5.87 -3.51
C ALA A 44 5.77 -6.53 -2.74
N ALA A 45 6.38 -7.58 -3.30
CA ALA A 45 7.54 -8.23 -2.70
C ALA A 45 8.74 -7.28 -2.57
N ARG A 46 9.05 -6.53 -3.64
CA ARG A 46 10.12 -5.53 -3.63
C ARG A 46 9.89 -4.40 -2.63
N LEU A 47 8.67 -3.87 -2.58
CA LEU A 47 8.29 -2.83 -1.61
C LEU A 47 8.36 -3.35 -0.18
N THR A 48 8.02 -4.62 0.06
CA THR A 48 8.13 -5.22 1.39
C THR A 48 9.58 -5.32 1.86
N VAL A 49 10.51 -5.68 0.97
CA VAL A 49 11.96 -5.70 1.29
C VAL A 49 12.45 -4.28 1.59
N LEU A 50 12.15 -3.32 0.71
CA LEU A 50 12.54 -1.92 0.90
C LEU A 50 11.99 -1.35 2.21
N ALA A 51 10.73 -1.64 2.55
CA ALA A 51 10.12 -1.18 3.79
C ALA A 51 10.86 -1.73 5.02
N LYS A 52 11.26 -3.00 5.01
CA LYS A 52 12.03 -3.61 6.09
C LYS A 52 13.42 -2.99 6.22
N ASP A 53 14.11 -2.76 5.10
CA ASP A 53 15.42 -2.12 5.11
C ASP A 53 15.34 -0.69 5.66
N MET A 54 14.32 0.06 5.25
CA MET A 54 14.04 1.40 5.77
C MET A 54 13.68 1.40 7.26
N GLU A 55 12.95 0.38 7.72
CA GLU A 55 12.59 0.23 9.14
C GLU A 55 13.83 -0.01 10.01
N VAL A 56 14.73 -0.90 9.57
CA VAL A 56 16.00 -1.17 10.24
C VAL A 56 16.87 0.10 10.30
N GLU A 57 17.01 0.82 9.19
CA GLU A 57 17.79 2.05 9.16
C GLU A 57 17.16 3.13 10.06
N ALA A 58 15.83 3.26 10.04
CA ALA A 58 15.12 4.19 10.92
C ALA A 58 15.31 3.84 12.40
N GLU A 59 15.29 2.56 12.77
CA GLU A 59 15.59 2.10 14.13
C GLU A 59 17.02 2.45 14.54
N HIS A 60 17.99 2.20 13.66
CA HIS A 60 19.39 2.55 13.90
C HIS A 60 19.56 4.06 14.10
N LEU A 61 18.95 4.89 13.24
CA LEU A 61 18.97 6.35 13.38
C LEU A 61 18.31 6.81 14.68
N ARG A 62 17.18 6.21 15.08
CA ARG A 62 16.52 6.50 16.36
C ARG A 62 17.42 6.15 17.55
N ASP A 63 18.10 5.01 17.53
CA ASP A 63 19.06 4.61 18.57
C ASP A 63 20.24 5.59 18.63
N VAL A 64 20.83 5.95 17.49
CA VAL A 64 21.89 6.97 17.42
C VAL A 64 21.42 8.29 18.03
N VAL A 65 20.25 8.78 17.64
CA VAL A 65 19.68 10.03 18.19
C VAL A 65 19.40 9.92 19.69
N SER A 66 18.90 8.78 20.16
CA SER A 66 18.61 8.55 21.59
C SER A 66 19.86 8.59 22.48
N ARG A 67 21.04 8.28 21.91
CA ARG A 67 22.33 8.30 22.60
C ARG A 67 23.00 9.66 22.55
N LEU A 68 22.53 10.57 21.70
CA LEU A 68 23.01 11.95 21.74
C LEU A 68 22.56 12.57 23.05
N ALA A 69 23.50 13.12 23.81
CA ALA A 69 23.15 13.97 24.94
C ALA A 69 22.22 15.08 24.43
N PRO A 70 21.16 15.45 25.18
CA PRO A 70 20.33 16.58 24.81
C PRO A 70 21.26 17.75 24.54
N GLN A 71 21.26 18.23 23.30
CA GLN A 71 22.07 19.38 22.94
C GLN A 71 21.41 20.57 23.62
N THR A 72 21.89 20.93 24.82
CA THR A 72 21.25 21.95 25.66
C THR A 72 21.51 23.35 25.16
N TYR A 73 22.45 23.50 24.21
CA TYR A 73 22.81 24.77 23.58
C TYR A 73 23.04 25.92 24.60
N GLU A 74 23.45 25.58 25.83
CA GLU A 74 23.62 26.52 26.94
C GLU A 74 24.63 27.62 26.61
N THR A 75 25.59 27.31 25.73
CA THR A 75 26.61 28.25 25.24
C THR A 75 26.09 29.23 24.18
N LEU A 76 24.85 29.07 23.69
CA LEU A 76 24.25 30.04 22.78
C LEU A 76 23.95 31.35 23.51
N GLY A 77 24.15 32.47 22.80
CA GLY A 77 23.66 33.76 23.26
C GLY A 77 22.13 33.78 23.38
N GLU A 78 21.60 34.65 24.23
CA GLU A 78 20.18 34.73 24.58
C GLU A 78 19.23 34.75 23.37
N ARG A 79 19.57 35.54 22.34
CA ARG A 79 18.79 35.63 21.10
C ARG A 79 18.73 34.31 20.33
N ALA A 80 19.82 33.55 20.32
CA ALA A 80 19.86 32.25 19.65
C ALA A 80 19.05 31.20 20.42
N ARG A 81 19.02 31.27 21.76
CA ARG A 81 18.11 30.44 22.58
C ARG A 81 16.63 30.75 22.33
N GLN A 82 16.27 32.02 22.16
CA GLN A 82 14.89 32.39 21.82
C GLN A 82 14.47 31.87 20.44
N ILE A 83 15.36 31.96 19.44
CA ILE A 83 15.11 31.40 18.10
C ILE A 83 14.94 29.88 18.17
N LEU A 84 15.81 29.20 18.92
CA LEU A 84 15.72 27.75 19.12
C LEU A 84 14.38 27.34 19.75
N SER A 85 14.00 28.00 20.84
CA SER A 85 12.72 27.72 21.52
C SER A 85 11.50 27.94 20.62
N LEU A 86 11.53 29.00 19.80
CA LEU A 86 10.48 29.26 18.80
C LEU A 86 10.44 28.15 17.74
N ALA A 87 11.60 27.75 17.22
CA ALA A 87 11.70 26.69 16.22
C ALA A 87 11.24 25.33 16.76
N GLU A 88 11.54 25.01 18.02
CA GLU A 88 11.08 23.78 18.69
C GLU A 88 9.55 23.76 18.86
N THR A 89 8.98 24.92 19.22
CA THR A 89 7.53 25.10 19.34
C THR A 89 6.84 24.90 17.99
N GLU A 90 7.37 25.54 16.94
CA GLU A 90 6.84 25.41 15.58
C GLU A 90 6.95 23.97 15.06
N ALA A 91 8.11 23.33 15.27
CA ALA A 91 8.31 21.94 14.87
C ALA A 91 7.35 20.97 15.58
N ALA A 92 7.02 21.24 16.86
CA ALA A 92 6.01 20.46 17.57
C ALA A 92 4.61 20.65 16.97
N ALA A 93 4.21 21.90 16.68
CA ALA A 93 2.93 22.20 16.04
C ALA A 93 2.80 21.55 14.66
N VAL A 94 3.85 21.60 13.83
CA VAL A 94 3.86 20.96 12.51
C VAL A 94 3.72 19.44 12.63
N ARG A 95 4.41 18.80 13.58
CA ARG A 95 4.27 17.35 13.80
C ARG A 95 2.87 16.96 14.27
N GLU A 96 2.28 17.74 15.16
CA GLU A 96 0.91 17.51 15.63
C GLU A 96 -0.10 17.65 14.48
N SER A 97 0.02 18.70 13.65
CA SER A 97 -0.83 18.88 12.46
C SER A 97 -0.67 17.71 11.49
N ALA A 98 0.56 17.31 11.18
CA ALA A 98 0.83 16.21 10.26
C ALA A 98 0.26 14.87 10.79
N ALA A 99 0.35 14.62 12.09
CA ALA A 99 -0.23 13.43 12.71
C ALA A 99 -1.76 13.44 12.64
N ALA A 100 -2.39 14.60 12.90
CA ALA A 100 -3.84 14.75 12.79
C ALA A 100 -4.32 14.57 11.34
N GLU A 101 -3.61 15.13 10.37
CA GLU A 101 -3.92 14.97 8.94
C GLU A 101 -3.76 13.52 8.49
N ALA A 102 -2.68 12.84 8.88
CA ALA A 102 -2.48 11.42 8.56
C ALA A 102 -3.58 10.53 9.16
N GLN A 103 -4.02 10.84 10.39
CA GLN A 103 -5.13 10.17 11.03
C GLN A 103 -6.44 10.39 10.26
N ALA A 104 -6.75 11.64 9.89
CA ALA A 104 -7.95 11.96 9.11
C ALA A 104 -7.99 11.22 7.76
N VAL A 105 -6.86 11.20 7.03
CA VAL A 105 -6.75 10.46 5.76
C VAL A 105 -6.98 8.95 5.96
N THR A 106 -6.47 8.40 7.07
CA THR A 106 -6.67 6.99 7.40
C THR A 106 -8.15 6.69 7.71
N GLU A 107 -8.80 7.53 8.52
CA GLU A 107 -10.21 7.40 8.86
C GLU A 107 -11.12 7.49 7.63
N ASP A 108 -10.84 8.43 6.72
CA ASP A 108 -11.55 8.59 5.45
C ASP A 108 -11.39 7.34 4.56
N ALA A 109 -10.17 6.82 4.44
CA ALA A 109 -9.90 5.60 3.67
C ALA A 109 -10.64 4.38 4.26
N GLU A 110 -10.67 4.26 5.59
CA GLU A 110 -11.42 3.20 6.26
C GLU A 110 -12.93 3.33 6.07
N ALA A 111 -13.48 4.56 6.11
CA ALA A 111 -14.89 4.81 5.84
C ALA A 111 -15.26 4.41 4.41
N ALA A 112 -14.48 4.84 3.42
CA ALA A 112 -14.68 4.45 2.03
C ALA A 112 -14.58 2.93 1.83
N ALA A 113 -13.64 2.26 2.52
CA ALA A 113 -13.53 0.81 2.48
C ALA A 113 -14.74 0.09 3.11
N ARG A 114 -15.33 0.64 4.19
CA ARG A 114 -16.56 0.12 4.81
C ARG A 114 -17.75 0.25 3.85
N GLU A 115 -17.96 1.42 3.26
CA GLU A 115 -19.04 1.66 2.29
C GLU A 115 -18.93 0.73 1.06
N LEU A 116 -17.71 0.54 0.55
CA LEU A 116 -17.47 -0.37 -0.56
C LEU A 116 -17.82 -1.83 -0.20
N ARG A 117 -17.48 -2.29 1.00
CA ARG A 117 -17.85 -3.64 1.47
C ARG A 117 -19.35 -3.81 1.65
N GLU A 118 -20.03 -2.81 2.21
CA GLU A 118 -21.48 -2.83 2.41
C GLU A 118 -22.23 -2.84 1.07
N SER A 119 -21.81 -2.01 0.12
CA SER A 119 -22.39 -1.99 -1.23
C SER A 119 -22.17 -3.31 -1.98
N ALA A 120 -20.97 -3.90 -1.89
CA ALA A 120 -20.68 -5.21 -2.47
C ALA A 120 -21.56 -6.31 -1.85
N ARG A 121 -21.76 -6.28 -0.53
CA ARG A 121 -22.66 -7.22 0.18
C ARG A 121 -24.11 -7.06 -0.26
N ALA A 122 -24.62 -5.83 -0.30
CA ALA A 122 -25.99 -5.54 -0.71
C ALA A 122 -26.25 -5.85 -2.19
N TYR A 123 -25.22 -5.86 -3.04
CA TYR A 123 -25.30 -6.35 -4.41
C TYR A 123 -25.39 -7.87 -4.44
N ALA A 124 -24.51 -8.57 -3.72
CA ALA A 124 -24.51 -10.03 -3.63
C ALA A 124 -25.82 -10.60 -3.07
N GLU A 125 -26.46 -9.93 -2.11
CA GLU A 125 -27.77 -10.33 -1.56
C GLU A 125 -28.95 -10.09 -2.53
N ARG A 126 -28.75 -9.31 -3.61
CA ARG A 126 -29.76 -9.00 -4.63
C ARG A 126 -29.67 -9.86 -5.90
N THR A 127 -28.60 -10.64 -6.06
CA THR A 127 -28.35 -11.55 -7.20
C THR A 127 -28.34 -12.99 -6.73
#